data_AF-A0A8S8YE51-F1
#
_entry.id   AF-A0A8S8YE51-F1
#
_cell.length_a   1.000
_cell.length_b   1.000
_cell.length_c   1.000
_cell.angle_alpha   90.00
_cell.angle_beta   90.00
_cell.angle_gamma   90.00
#
_symmetry.space_group_name_H-M   'P 1'
#
loop_
_entity.id
_entity.type
_entity.pdbx_description
1 polymer ?
#
loop_
_entity_poly.entity_id
_entity_poly.type
_entity_poly.pdbx_seq_one_letter_code
_entity_poly.pdbx_strand_id
1 'polypeptide(L)' 'MYVVGPTGWAISPADHPFNNPYSAGEQVKVEWKGEWWGALIREVSGQQYLIHYVGFDSSWDEWVGTERIQKIS' A
#
# COMPACT_ATOMS: atom_id res chain seq x y z
N MET A 1 8.69 11.24 -11.34
CA MET A 1 7.92 12.40 -10.86
C MET A 1 6.69 12.57 -11.75
N TYR A 2 5.47 12.54 -11.21
CA TYR A 2 4.27 12.92 -11.95
C TYR A 2 3.81 14.29 -11.44
N VAL A 3 4.11 15.34 -12.21
CA VAL A 3 3.56 16.68 -12.01
C VAL A 3 2.21 16.70 -12.72
N VAL A 4 1.10 16.85 -11.99
CA VAL A 4 -0.19 17.14 -12.62
C VAL A 4 -0.61 18.56 -12.30
N GLY A 5 -0.68 19.38 -13.34
CA GLY A 5 -1.37 20.67 -13.33
C GLY A 5 -2.89 20.50 -13.31
N PRO A 6 -3.65 21.60 -13.19
CA PRO A 6 -5.06 21.64 -12.79
C PRO A 6 -6.10 21.21 -13.85
N THR A 7 -5.76 20.38 -14.84
CA THR A 7 -6.60 20.17 -16.04
C THR A 7 -7.21 18.76 -16.13
N GLY A 8 -8.48 18.63 -15.73
CA GLY A 8 -9.55 17.92 -16.44
C GLY A 8 -9.30 16.53 -17.05
N TRP A 9 -9.20 15.48 -16.22
CA TRP A 9 -9.40 14.10 -16.67
C TRP A 9 -10.85 13.66 -16.39
N ALA A 10 -11.61 13.29 -17.42
CA ALA A 10 -12.96 12.72 -17.29
C ALA A 10 -12.95 11.23 -16.93
N ILE A 11 -11.82 10.55 -17.14
CA ILE A 11 -11.56 9.14 -16.81
C ILE A 11 -10.10 9.01 -16.37
N SER A 12 -9.86 8.61 -15.13
CA SER A 12 -8.53 8.35 -14.59
C SER A 12 -7.96 7.07 -15.25
N PRO A 13 -6.69 7.07 -15.72
CA PRO A 13 -6.03 5.84 -16.15
C PRO A 13 -6.08 4.78 -15.04
N ALA A 14 -6.30 3.51 -15.38
CA ALA A 14 -6.36 2.44 -14.39
C ALA A 14 -5.07 2.36 -13.54
N ASP A 15 -3.93 2.65 -14.18
CA ASP A 15 -2.59 2.63 -13.59
C ASP A 15 -2.17 3.97 -12.96
N HIS A 16 -3.10 4.89 -12.74
CA HIS A 16 -2.78 6.16 -12.10
C HIS A 16 -2.52 5.95 -10.59
N PRO A 17 -1.51 6.60 -9.98
CA PRO A 17 -1.16 6.39 -8.57
C PRO A 17 -2.28 6.73 -7.57
N PHE A 18 -3.33 7.46 -8.00
CA PHE A 18 -4.53 7.71 -7.18
C PHE A 18 -5.50 6.52 -7.13
N ASN A 19 -5.35 5.52 -8.00
CA ASN A 19 -6.17 4.30 -7.97
C ASN A 19 -5.64 3.25 -7.00
N ASN A 20 -4.50 3.49 -6.34
CA ASN A 20 -4.01 2.57 -5.34
C ASN A 20 -4.95 2.53 -4.13
N PRO A 21 -5.46 1.36 -3.72
CA PRO A 21 -6.35 1.24 -2.57
C PRO A 21 -5.72 1.67 -1.25
N TYR A 22 -4.38 1.72 -1.20
CA TYR A 22 -3.61 2.09 -0.03
C TYR A 22 -2.50 3.08 -0.35
N SER A 23 -2.13 3.90 0.63
CA SER A 23 -1.07 4.93 0.50
C SER A 23 0.14 4.64 1.40
N ALA A 24 1.31 5.14 1.02
CA ALA A 24 2.48 5.13 1.91
C ALA A 24 2.18 5.92 3.20
N GLY A 25 2.55 5.36 4.35
CA GLY A 25 2.22 5.86 5.69
C GLY A 25 0.90 5.34 6.26
N GLU A 26 0.07 4.65 5.46
CA GLU A 26 -1.20 4.07 5.93
C GLU A 26 -0.95 2.85 6.83
N GLN A 27 -1.74 2.75 7.90
CA GLN A 27 -1.72 1.62 8.80
C GLN A 27 -2.72 0.57 8.34
N VAL A 28 -2.26 -0.66 8.18
CA VAL A 28 -3.01 -1.78 7.61
C VAL A 28 -2.80 -3.04 8.42
N LYS A 29 -3.56 -4.09 8.11
CA LYS A 29 -3.26 -5.45 8.56
C LYS A 29 -2.72 -6.27 7.39
N VAL A 30 -1.68 -7.05 7.63
CA VAL A 30 -1.06 -7.93 6.64
C VAL A 30 -1.17 -9.37 7.10
N GLU A 31 -1.58 -10.26 6.20
CA GLU A 31 -1.67 -11.69 6.48
C GLU A 31 -0.28 -12.33 6.49
N TRP A 32 0.03 -13.04 7.57
CA TRP A 32 1.24 -13.86 7.69
C TRP A 32 0.90 -15.19 8.37
N LYS A 33 1.14 -16.30 7.65
CA LYS A 33 0.82 -17.67 8.08
C LYS A 33 -0.61 -17.86 8.59
N GLY A 34 -1.60 -17.25 7.93
CA GLY A 34 -3.02 -17.38 8.29
C GLY A 34 -3.50 -16.44 9.41
N GLU A 35 -2.61 -15.62 9.97
CA GLU A 35 -2.94 -14.62 11.00
C GLU A 35 -2.73 -13.20 10.45
N TRP A 36 -3.52 -12.25 10.94
CA TRP A 36 -3.45 -10.85 10.51
C TRP A 36 -2.68 -9.99 11.50
N TRP A 37 -1.57 -9.41 11.04
CA TRP A 37 -0.65 -8.61 11.86
C TRP A 37 -0.72 -7.14 11.47
N GLY A 38 -0.61 -6.24 12.45
CA GLY A 38 -0.56 -4.80 12.18
C GLY A 38 0.73 -4.41 11.45
N ALA A 39 0.61 -3.62 10.39
CA ALA A 39 1.73 -3.15 9.60
C ALA A 39 1.51 -1.71 9.11
N LEU A 40 2.60 -1.08 8.66
CA LEU A 40 2.61 0.24 8.03
C LEU A 40 3.08 0.09 6.59
N ILE A 41 2.39 0.75 5.64
CA ILE A 41 2.88 0.81 4.26
C ILE A 41 4.04 1.80 4.19
N ARG A 42 5.20 1.32 3.77
CA ARG A 42 6.41 2.13 3.58
C ARG A 42 6.46 2.71 2.17
N GLU A 43 6.20 1.86 1.18
CA GLU A 43 6.29 2.23 -0.23
C GLU A 43 5.17 1.57 -1.04
N VAL A 44 4.84 2.20 -2.17
CA VAL A 44 3.80 1.76 -3.09
C VAL A 44 4.41 1.66 -4.48
N SER A 45 4.31 0.49 -5.10
CA SER A 45 4.83 0.21 -6.44
C SER A 45 3.78 -0.55 -7.24
N GLY A 46 2.93 0.18 -7.98
CA GLY A 46 1.81 -0.42 -8.70
C GLY A 46 0.88 -1.17 -7.75
N GLN A 47 0.69 -2.47 -7.94
CA GLN A 47 -0.16 -3.30 -7.08
C GLN A 47 0.60 -3.97 -5.91
N GLN A 48 1.88 -3.65 -5.72
CA GLN A 48 2.69 -4.14 -4.61
C GLN A 48 2.95 -3.04 -3.58
N TYR A 49 3.02 -3.44 -2.32
CA TYR A 49 3.19 -2.56 -1.17
C TYR A 49 4.31 -3.09 -0.30
N LEU A 50 5.31 -2.26 -0.04
CA LEU A 50 6.31 -2.56 0.96
C LEU A 50 5.68 -2.30 2.33
N ILE A 51 5.56 -3.34 3.14
CA ILE A 51 4.99 -3.23 4.47
C ILE A 51 6.09 -3.37 5.52
N HIS A 52 5.86 -2.73 6.67
CA HIS A 52 6.68 -2.85 7.87
C HIS A 52 5.79 -3.32 9.02
N TYR A 53 6.07 -4.49 9.57
CA TYR A 53 5.29 -5.03 10.69
C TYR A 53 5.52 -4.19 11.96
N VAL A 54 4.43 -3.74 12.59
CA VAL A 54 4.50 -2.89 13.78
C VAL A 54 5.12 -3.67 14.94
N GLY A 55 6.21 -3.14 15.51
CA GLY A 55 6.92 -3.76 16.64
C GLY A 55 7.99 -4.77 16.24
N PHE A 56 8.27 -4.91 14.93
CA PHE A 56 9.34 -5.75 14.40
C PHE A 56 10.40 -4.90 13.71
N ASP A 57 11.61 -5.45 13.56
CA ASP A 57 12.69 -4.80 12.82
C ASP A 57 12.43 -4.76 11.31
N SER A 58 13.07 -3.81 10.62
CA SER A 58 12.94 -3.65 9.16
C SER A 58 13.48 -4.82 8.35
N SER A 59 14.16 -5.78 8.98
CA SER A 59 14.54 -7.06 8.36
C SER A 59 13.33 -7.92 7.98
N TRP A 60 12.16 -7.61 8.52
CA TRP A 60 10.89 -8.27 8.23
C TRP A 60 10.08 -7.54 7.17
N ASP A 61 10.58 -6.42 6.64
CA ASP A 61 9.88 -5.68 5.60
C ASP A 61 9.79 -6.54 4.34
N GLU A 62 8.60 -6.65 3.78
CA GLU A 62 8.34 -7.44 2.58
C GLU A 62 7.41 -6.71 1.62
N TRP A 63 7.54 -7.03 0.33
CA TRP A 63 6.58 -6.59 -0.67
C TRP A 63 5.41 -7.56 -0.71
N VAL A 64 4.20 -7.06 -0.44
CA VAL A 64 2.95 -7.84 -0.51
C VAL A 64 1.99 -7.27 -1.54
N GLY A 65 1.16 -8.13 -2.13
CA GLY A 65 0.03 -7.72 -2.96
C GLY A 65 -1.19 -7.35 -2.14
N THR A 66 -2.18 -6.73 -2.79
CA THR A 66 -3.44 -6.30 -2.15
C THR A 66 -4.20 -7.46 -1.48
N GLU A 67 -4.03 -8.69 -1.96
CA GLU A 67 -4.70 -9.89 -1.44
C GLU A 67 -4.32 -10.20 0.02
N ARG A 68 -3.13 -9.79 0.45
CA ARG A 68 -2.64 -9.98 1.83
C ARG A 68 -2.84 -8.74 2.70
N ILE A 69 -3.51 -7.69 2.24
CA ILE A 69 -3.69 -6.43 2.98
C ILE A 69 -5.18 -6.21 3.32
N GLN A 70 -5.46 -5.80 4.55
CA GLN A 70 -6.77 -5.35 5.00
C GLN A 70 -6.69 -3.96 5.63
N LYS A 71 -7.70 -3.13 5.35
CA LYS A 71 -7.88 -1.85 6.05
C LYS A 71 -8.26 -2.08 7.51
N ILE A 72 -7.68 -1.27 8.37
CA ILE A 72 -8.14 -1.12 9.75
C ILE A 72 -9.36 -0.19 9.67
N SER A 73 -10.58 -0.74 9.80
CA SER A 73 -11.80 0.08 9.96
C SER A 73 -11.84 0.79 11.31
#